data_AF-A0A5Q4BZ79-F1
#
_entry.id   AF-A0A5Q4BZ79-F1
#
_cell.length_a   1.000
_cell.length_b   1.000
_cell.length_c   1.000
_cell.angle_alpha   90.00
_cell.angle_beta   90.00
_cell.angle_gamma   90.00
#
_symmetry.space_group_name_H-M   'P 1'
#
loop_
_entity.id
_entity.type
_entity.pdbx_description
1 polymer ?
#
loop_
_entity_poly.entity_id
_entity_poly.type
_entity_poly.pdbx_seq_one_letter_code
_entity_poly.pdbx_strand_id
1 'polypeptide(L)'
;MAMVPGIVRAQRRYLSTRRYGSSENCSRLRKTFPPFVNDWLRPIEPKFSDVERCFFPSPKTMFLIDQPEGLVCQICQHSKLSFQDHADKRTDELPDSVPAIMPCGHVAGVRCLTTWLRDHHNCPFCRQELTHSKCGHGVAPRHITAEEIFLIPATIPEGGSIPELCPRCYATALRTSAEARFDACKRRFVQARRRFFTSKSQADASLLMHRKTDFENIMLEEYYAKMTNTWLNCW
;
A
#
# COMPACT_ATOMS: atom_id res chain seq x y z
N MET A 1 -13.38 11.27 10.92
CA MET A 1 -11.92 11.36 10.66
C MET A 1 -11.63 12.75 10.13
N ALA A 2 -10.93 13.58 10.90
CA ALA A 2 -10.51 14.91 10.43
C ALA A 2 -9.27 14.75 9.55
N MET A 3 -9.36 15.16 8.28
CA MET A 3 -8.22 15.12 7.36
C MET A 3 -7.16 16.17 7.75
N VAL A 4 -5.88 15.80 7.66
CA VAL A 4 -4.73 16.68 7.98
C VAL A 4 -4.72 17.90 7.03
N PRO A 5 -4.58 19.15 7.52
CA PRO A 5 -4.71 20.37 6.71
C PRO A 5 -3.83 20.42 5.44
N GLY A 6 -2.65 19.79 5.45
CA GLY A 6 -1.75 19.71 4.30
C GLY A 6 -2.28 18.81 3.17
N ILE A 7 -2.88 17.67 3.51
CA ILE A 7 -3.51 16.74 2.56
C ILE A 7 -4.76 17.38 1.96
N VAL A 8 -5.56 18.05 2.79
CA VAL A 8 -6.76 18.77 2.34
C VAL A 8 -6.41 19.87 1.35
N ARG A 9 -5.29 20.58 1.53
CA ARG A 9 -4.81 21.59 0.56
C ARG A 9 -4.35 20.97 -0.75
N ALA A 10 -3.61 19.85 -0.72
CA ALA A 10 -3.16 19.14 -1.92
C ALA A 10 -4.35 18.52 -2.70
N GLN A 11 -5.26 17.87 -1.98
CA GLN A 11 -6.47 17.27 -2.55
C GLN A 11 -7.45 18.32 -3.08
N ARG A 12 -7.66 19.44 -2.36
CA ARG A 12 -8.43 20.58 -2.89
C ARG A 12 -7.75 21.21 -4.09
N ARG A 13 -6.41 21.32 -4.13
CA ARG A 13 -5.69 21.86 -5.30
C ARG A 13 -5.89 20.98 -6.53
N TYR A 14 -5.69 19.68 -6.41
CA TYR A 14 -5.98 18.67 -7.44
C TYR A 14 -7.43 18.74 -7.93
N LEU A 15 -8.39 18.90 -7.02
CA LEU A 15 -9.81 19.07 -7.39
C LEU A 15 -10.14 20.48 -7.93
N SER A 16 -9.34 21.50 -7.62
CA SER A 16 -9.57 22.91 -7.98
C SER A 16 -8.83 23.39 -9.23
N THR A 17 -7.79 22.68 -9.68
CA THR A 17 -7.14 22.89 -10.99
C THR A 17 -8.07 22.52 -12.17
N ARG A 18 -9.32 22.12 -11.88
CA ARG A 18 -10.52 22.13 -12.75
C ARG A 18 -10.91 23.51 -13.33
N ARG A 19 -10.02 24.50 -13.44
CA ARG A 19 -10.37 25.79 -14.06
C ARG A 19 -10.02 25.82 -15.55
N TYR A 20 -11.11 25.87 -16.32
CA TYR A 20 -11.18 26.12 -17.74
C TYR A 20 -10.18 27.18 -18.21
N GLY A 21 -9.30 26.78 -19.11
CA GLY A 21 -8.47 27.68 -19.90
C GLY A 21 -8.59 27.27 -21.35
N SER A 22 -9.39 28.06 -22.08
CA SER A 22 -9.54 28.06 -23.54
C SER A 22 -8.16 27.96 -24.22
N SER A 23 -8.00 26.97 -25.10
CA SER A 23 -6.92 26.96 -26.07
C SER A 23 -7.50 26.42 -27.36
N GLU A 24 -7.72 27.33 -28.29
CA GLU A 24 -8.11 27.08 -29.68
C GLU A 24 -7.03 26.22 -30.35
N ASN A 25 -7.34 24.94 -30.55
CA ASN A 25 -6.88 24.08 -31.66
C ASN A 25 -6.92 22.60 -31.26
N CYS A 26 -8.13 22.04 -31.13
CA CYS A 26 -8.33 20.60 -31.31
C CYS A 26 -9.71 20.35 -31.94
N SER A 27 -9.96 21.02 -33.06
CA SER A 27 -11.11 20.77 -33.92
C SER A 27 -10.80 19.57 -34.80
N ARG A 28 -11.17 18.35 -34.39
CA ARG A 28 -11.66 17.29 -35.32
C ARG A 28 -12.10 15.95 -34.71
N LEU A 29 -12.08 15.75 -33.38
CA LEU A 29 -12.56 14.48 -32.80
C LEU A 29 -13.52 14.65 -31.60
N ARG A 30 -14.40 15.66 -31.63
CA ARG A 30 -15.59 15.68 -30.76
C ARG A 30 -16.66 14.72 -31.29
N LYS A 31 -16.49 13.42 -31.04
CA LYS A 31 -17.64 12.51 -30.99
C LYS A 31 -18.19 12.60 -29.57
N THR A 32 -19.35 13.21 -29.47
CA THR A 32 -20.13 13.49 -28.26
C THR A 32 -20.42 12.21 -27.48
N PHE A 33 -19.77 12.03 -26.33
CA PHE A 33 -20.24 11.10 -25.31
C PHE A 33 -21.57 11.62 -24.73
N PRO A 34 -22.56 10.74 -24.44
CA PRO A 34 -23.83 11.15 -23.86
C PRO A 34 -23.68 11.69 -22.42
N PRO A 35 -24.60 12.54 -21.95
CA PRO A 35 -24.45 13.34 -20.72
C PRO A 35 -24.45 12.55 -19.39
N PHE A 36 -24.66 11.23 -19.42
CA PHE A 36 -24.65 10.36 -18.24
C PHE A 36 -23.33 9.62 -18.02
N VAL A 37 -22.36 9.76 -18.94
CA VAL A 37 -21.04 9.19 -18.76
C VAL A 37 -20.34 9.97 -17.65
N ASN A 38 -20.22 9.33 -16.47
CA ASN A 38 -19.59 9.90 -15.28
C ASN A 38 -18.28 10.60 -15.64
N ASP A 39 -18.07 11.79 -15.06
CA ASP A 39 -16.86 12.61 -15.22
C ASP A 39 -15.53 11.83 -15.05
N TRP A 40 -15.55 10.68 -14.37
CA TRP A 40 -14.45 9.72 -14.22
C TRP A 40 -13.96 9.06 -15.52
N LEU A 41 -14.80 8.99 -16.56
CA LEU A 41 -14.48 8.34 -17.84
C LEU A 41 -13.98 9.32 -18.91
N ARG A 42 -13.93 10.62 -18.61
CA ARG A 42 -13.37 11.60 -19.55
C ARG A 42 -11.84 11.53 -19.49
N PRO A 43 -11.15 11.44 -20.63
CA PRO A 43 -9.69 11.55 -20.67
C PRO A 43 -9.25 12.83 -19.94
N ILE A 44 -8.43 12.68 -18.91
CA ILE A 44 -7.88 13.81 -18.18
C ILE A 44 -6.77 14.41 -19.06
N GLU A 45 -7.00 15.59 -19.63
CA GLU A 45 -5.88 16.38 -20.18
C GLU A 45 -5.12 16.98 -19.00
N PRO A 46 -3.88 16.53 -18.69
CA PRO A 46 -3.23 16.94 -17.47
C PRO A 46 -2.51 18.27 -17.69
N LYS A 47 -3.11 19.37 -17.23
CA LYS A 47 -2.39 20.65 -17.03
C LYS A 47 -1.75 20.66 -15.63
N PHE A 48 -0.74 19.82 -15.41
CA PHE A 48 -0.03 19.78 -14.13
C PHE A 48 0.97 20.94 -14.02
N SER A 49 0.84 21.73 -12.95
CA SER A 49 1.90 22.65 -12.50
C SER A 49 3.12 21.87 -11.97
N ASP A 50 4.32 22.45 -12.01
CA ASP A 50 5.57 21.74 -11.66
C ASP A 50 5.56 21.11 -10.25
N VAL A 51 4.86 21.73 -9.29
CA VAL A 51 4.73 21.25 -7.90
C VAL A 51 3.75 20.07 -7.78
N GLU A 52 2.78 19.97 -8.68
CA GLU A 52 1.78 18.87 -8.72
C GLU A 52 2.31 17.63 -9.45
N ARG A 53 3.45 17.72 -10.14
CA ARG A 53 4.09 16.59 -10.86
C ARG A 53 4.66 15.49 -9.97
N CYS A 54 4.60 15.64 -8.64
CA CYS A 54 5.08 14.64 -7.69
C CYS A 54 3.98 14.09 -6.77
N PHE A 55 2.71 14.44 -6.98
CA PHE A 55 1.60 14.00 -6.13
C PHE A 55 0.62 13.11 -6.91
N PHE A 56 0.56 11.84 -6.53
CA PHE A 56 -0.22 10.79 -7.16
C PHE A 56 -1.15 10.16 -6.12
N PRO A 57 -2.32 10.76 -5.86
CA PRO A 57 -3.27 10.21 -4.89
C PRO A 57 -3.73 8.81 -5.30
N SER A 58 -3.86 8.55 -6.61
CA SER A 58 -4.32 7.26 -7.13
C SER A 58 -3.27 6.62 -8.02
N PRO A 59 -2.18 6.06 -7.45
CA PRO A 59 -1.01 5.65 -8.22
C PRO A 59 -1.34 4.58 -9.26
N LYS A 60 -2.20 3.60 -8.94
CA LYS A 60 -2.59 2.54 -9.88
C LYS A 60 -3.27 3.14 -11.12
N THR A 61 -4.27 3.99 -10.93
CA THR A 61 -4.95 4.66 -12.05
C THR A 61 -3.99 5.58 -12.81
N MET A 62 -3.24 6.43 -12.10
CA MET A 62 -2.43 7.45 -12.75
C MET A 62 -1.25 6.85 -13.52
N PHE A 63 -0.55 5.84 -13.00
CA PHE A 63 0.59 5.26 -13.71
C PHE A 63 0.18 4.20 -14.75
N LEU A 64 -0.92 3.45 -14.56
CA LEU A 64 -1.35 2.43 -15.54
C LEU A 64 -2.24 2.98 -16.65
N ILE A 65 -3.09 3.97 -16.33
CA ILE A 65 -4.08 4.53 -17.27
C ILE A 65 -3.59 5.88 -17.80
N ASP A 66 -3.26 6.83 -16.92
CA ASP A 66 -2.93 8.20 -17.34
C ASP A 66 -1.49 8.34 -17.85
N GLN A 67 -0.60 7.41 -17.47
CA GLN A 67 0.79 7.28 -17.93
C GLN A 67 1.55 8.62 -17.97
N PRO A 68 1.84 9.23 -16.80
CA PRO A 68 2.45 10.54 -16.73
C PRO A 68 3.86 10.54 -17.35
N GLU A 69 4.11 11.50 -18.24
CA GLU A 69 5.40 11.68 -18.90
C GLU A 69 6.22 12.82 -18.26
N GLY A 70 7.53 12.84 -18.54
CA GLY A 70 8.39 13.96 -18.15
C GLY A 70 8.60 14.10 -16.64
N LEU A 71 8.42 13.03 -15.87
CA LEU A 71 8.62 13.05 -14.44
C LEU A 71 10.09 13.29 -14.10
N VAL A 72 10.35 14.27 -13.23
CA VAL A 72 11.66 14.57 -12.69
C VAL A 72 11.58 14.52 -11.17
N CYS A 73 12.57 13.90 -10.54
CA CYS A 73 12.65 13.83 -9.09
C CYS A 73 12.68 15.24 -8.49
N GLN A 74 11.67 15.61 -7.71
CA GLN A 74 11.58 16.96 -7.13
C GLN A 74 12.49 17.18 -5.92
N ILE A 75 13.18 16.14 -5.43
CA ILE A 75 14.20 16.28 -4.38
C ILE A 75 15.54 16.71 -5.00
N CYS A 76 16.06 15.94 -5.96
CA CYS A 76 17.34 16.26 -6.58
C CYS A 76 17.21 17.19 -7.79
N GLN A 77 16.05 17.28 -8.44
CA GLN A 77 15.77 18.06 -9.66
C GLN A 77 16.58 17.65 -10.90
N HIS A 78 17.33 16.56 -10.86
CA HIS A 78 18.17 16.09 -11.98
C HIS A 78 17.66 14.77 -12.58
N SER A 79 17.26 13.82 -11.74
CA SER A 79 16.94 12.46 -12.19
C SER A 79 15.57 12.42 -12.87
N LYS A 80 15.55 11.97 -14.12
CA LYS A 80 14.32 11.62 -14.84
C LYS A 80 13.76 10.32 -14.26
N LEU A 81 12.51 10.36 -13.81
CA LEU A 81 11.82 9.21 -13.26
C LEU A 81 11.09 8.49 -14.37
N SER A 82 11.27 7.17 -14.45
CA SER A 82 10.58 6.34 -15.44
C SER A 82 9.82 5.22 -14.76
N PHE A 83 8.59 5.01 -15.20
CA PHE A 83 7.86 3.80 -14.89
C PHE A 83 8.45 2.67 -15.74
N GLN A 84 9.28 1.83 -15.11
CA GLN A 84 10.01 0.77 -15.79
C GLN A 84 9.15 -0.50 -15.84
N ASP A 85 9.15 -1.17 -16.99
CA ASP A 85 8.46 -2.46 -17.19
C ASP A 85 9.03 -3.54 -16.25
N HIS A 86 10.35 -3.49 -16.02
CA HIS A 86 11.05 -4.34 -15.06
C HIS A 86 12.17 -3.53 -14.40
N ALA A 87 12.35 -3.70 -13.08
CA ALA A 87 13.62 -3.31 -12.47
C ALA A 87 14.72 -4.15 -13.14
N ASP A 88 15.76 -3.51 -13.70
CA ASP A 88 16.90 -4.25 -14.23
C ASP A 88 17.59 -4.96 -13.06
N LYS A 89 17.23 -6.23 -12.82
CA LYS A 89 17.70 -7.05 -11.69
C LYS A 89 19.20 -7.40 -11.79
N ARG A 90 19.93 -6.86 -12.77
CA ARG A 90 21.37 -7.07 -12.93
C ARG A 90 22.21 -6.30 -11.92
N THR A 91 21.65 -5.27 -11.29
CA THR A 91 22.36 -4.46 -10.28
C THR A 91 21.64 -4.55 -8.93
N ASP A 92 22.40 -4.83 -7.86
CA ASP A 92 21.88 -4.88 -6.48
C ASP A 92 21.39 -3.51 -5.97
N GLU A 93 21.70 -2.42 -6.68
CA GLU A 93 21.26 -1.06 -6.37
C GLU A 93 20.22 -0.56 -7.38
N LEU A 94 19.08 -0.08 -6.87
CA LEU A 94 18.06 0.57 -7.70
C LEU A 94 18.54 1.97 -8.14
N PRO A 95 18.42 2.32 -9.43
CA PRO A 95 18.89 3.61 -9.92
C PRO A 95 17.99 4.76 -9.44
N ASP A 96 18.54 5.99 -9.44
CA ASP A 96 17.80 7.22 -9.10
C ASP A 96 16.56 7.46 -9.97
N SER A 97 16.50 6.83 -11.15
CA SER A 97 15.40 6.91 -12.10
C SER A 97 14.18 6.09 -11.68
N VAL A 98 14.29 5.20 -10.69
CA VAL A 98 13.15 4.43 -10.17
C VAL A 98 12.34 5.33 -9.23
N PRO A 99 11.07 5.63 -9.57
CA PRO A 99 10.17 6.36 -8.68
C PRO A 99 9.78 5.49 -7.48
N ALA A 100 9.66 6.11 -6.32
CA ALA A 100 9.07 5.52 -5.14
C ALA A 100 8.02 6.47 -4.53
N ILE A 101 6.97 5.88 -3.97
CA ILE A 101 5.82 6.57 -3.41
C ILE A 101 5.77 6.40 -1.89
N MET A 102 5.29 7.44 -1.20
CA MET A 102 4.98 7.41 0.22
C MET A 102 3.47 7.27 0.45
N PRO A 103 3.02 6.85 1.65
CA PRO A 103 1.60 6.72 1.99
C PRO A 103 0.74 7.95 1.69
N CYS A 104 1.34 9.14 1.76
CA CYS A 104 0.66 10.39 1.45
C CYS A 104 0.36 10.59 -0.04
N GLY A 105 0.90 9.78 -0.95
CA GLY A 105 0.76 9.91 -2.39
C GLY A 105 1.89 10.69 -3.09
N HIS A 106 2.87 11.23 -2.35
CA HIS A 106 4.00 11.92 -2.99
C HIS A 106 5.07 10.94 -3.49
N VAL A 107 5.65 11.26 -4.64
CA VAL A 107 6.63 10.46 -5.38
C VAL A 107 7.94 11.22 -5.55
N ALA A 108 9.05 10.51 -5.41
CA ALA A 108 10.39 10.98 -5.80
C ALA A 108 11.28 9.78 -6.13
N GLY A 109 12.51 10.02 -6.60
CA GLY A 109 13.47 8.95 -6.86
C GLY A 109 13.77 8.15 -5.59
N VAL A 110 13.84 6.82 -5.71
CA VAL A 110 14.00 5.91 -4.56
C VAL A 110 15.19 6.25 -3.69
N ARG A 111 16.37 6.49 -4.26
CA ARG A 111 17.59 6.84 -3.49
C ARG A 111 17.45 8.18 -2.78
N CYS A 112 16.79 9.16 -3.39
CA CYS A 112 16.54 10.47 -2.78
C CYS A 112 15.62 10.31 -1.56
N LEU A 113 14.55 9.52 -1.67
CA LEU A 113 13.66 9.26 -0.54
C LEU A 113 14.34 8.44 0.56
N THR A 114 15.05 7.38 0.20
CA THR A 114 15.80 6.56 1.17
C THR A 114 16.84 7.39 1.93
N THR A 115 17.52 8.30 1.24
CA THR A 115 18.47 9.23 1.87
C THR A 115 17.75 10.20 2.81
N TRP A 116 16.67 10.82 2.36
CA TRP A 116 15.87 11.72 3.20
C TRP A 116 15.36 11.04 4.46
N LEU A 117 14.81 9.83 4.33
CA LEU A 117 14.18 9.07 5.41
C LEU A 117 15.17 8.41 6.36
N ARG A 118 16.48 8.52 6.10
CA ARG A 118 17.52 8.12 7.05
C ARG A 118 17.52 9.04 8.28
N ASP A 119 17.32 10.34 8.05
CA ASP A 119 17.45 11.38 9.07
C ASP A 119 16.09 12.03 9.41
N HIS A 120 15.04 11.73 8.63
CA HIS A 120 13.72 12.31 8.79
C HIS A 120 12.62 11.25 8.79
N HIS A 121 11.57 11.52 9.55
CA HIS A 121 10.40 10.64 9.66
C HIS A 121 9.15 11.22 9.01
N ASN A 122 9.31 12.18 8.10
CA ASN A 122 8.19 12.84 7.42
C ASN A 122 8.43 12.99 5.93
N CYS A 123 7.33 13.11 5.17
CA CYS A 123 7.37 13.38 3.75
C CYS A 123 8.05 14.74 3.46
N PRO A 124 9.05 14.83 2.56
CA PRO A 124 9.73 16.09 2.25
C PRO A 124 8.81 17.16 1.64
N PHE A 125 7.68 16.75 1.06
CA PHE A 125 6.74 17.64 0.36
C PHE A 125 5.61 18.14 1.26
N CYS A 126 4.86 17.23 1.90
CA CYS A 126 3.69 17.57 2.70
C CYS A 126 3.87 17.45 4.21
N ARG A 127 5.05 16.99 4.67
CA ARG A 127 5.38 16.79 6.10
C ARG A 127 4.48 15.79 6.83
N GLN A 128 3.74 14.95 6.09
CA GLN A 128 3.04 13.82 6.68
C GLN A 128 4.03 12.94 7.42
N GLU A 129 3.73 12.62 8.68
CA GLU A 129 4.50 11.70 9.51
C GLU A 129 4.44 10.28 8.94
N LEU A 130 5.59 9.62 8.88
CA LEU A 130 5.85 8.32 8.26
C LEU A 130 6.41 7.35 9.29
N THR A 131 5.72 7.20 10.42
CA THR A 131 6.10 6.29 11.51
C THR A 131 4.93 5.42 11.94
N HIS A 132 5.26 4.21 12.37
CA HIS A 132 4.32 3.26 12.96
C HIS A 132 4.10 3.63 14.44
N SER A 133 2.89 4.09 14.79
CA SER A 133 2.61 4.72 16.08
C SER A 133 2.94 3.89 17.32
N LYS A 134 2.85 2.55 17.26
CA LYS A 134 3.12 1.66 18.41
C LYS A 134 4.56 1.18 18.50
N CYS A 135 5.33 1.20 17.40
CA CYS A 135 6.72 0.72 17.43
C CYS A 135 7.77 1.76 17.03
N GLY A 136 7.37 2.96 16.61
CA GLY A 136 8.27 4.07 16.28
C GLY A 136 9.11 3.86 15.01
N HIS A 137 9.01 2.71 14.35
CA HIS A 137 9.77 2.44 13.12
C HIS A 137 9.25 3.30 11.96
N GLY A 138 10.16 3.73 11.10
CA GLY A 138 9.83 4.47 9.88
C GLY A 138 9.12 3.59 8.84
N VAL A 139 8.19 4.21 8.11
CA VAL A 139 7.52 3.60 6.95
C VAL A 139 8.44 3.70 5.75
N ALA A 140 8.72 2.56 5.11
CA ALA A 140 9.52 2.53 3.90
C ALA A 140 8.72 3.04 2.69
N PRO A 141 9.33 3.84 1.79
CA PRO A 141 8.68 4.16 0.52
C PRO A 141 8.57 2.90 -0.34
N ARG A 142 7.53 2.81 -1.17
CA ARG A 142 7.30 1.69 -2.09
C ARG A 142 7.72 2.07 -3.49
N HIS A 143 8.43 1.20 -4.19
CA HIS A 143 8.82 1.43 -5.58
C HIS A 143 7.58 1.41 -6.48
N ILE A 144 7.64 2.19 -7.56
CA ILE A 144 6.59 2.23 -8.59
C ILE A 144 7.21 1.67 -9.88
N THR A 145 7.08 0.37 -10.07
CA THR A 145 7.43 -0.36 -11.30
C THR A 145 6.17 -1.03 -11.87
N ALA A 146 6.20 -1.46 -13.13
CA ALA A 146 5.03 -2.13 -13.74
C ALA A 146 4.61 -3.40 -12.99
N GLU A 147 5.55 -4.09 -12.34
CA GLU A 147 5.26 -5.27 -11.51
C GLU A 147 4.76 -4.89 -10.11
N GLU A 148 5.42 -3.94 -9.45
CA GLU A 148 5.17 -3.65 -8.03
C GLU A 148 3.98 -2.72 -7.81
N ILE A 149 3.53 -2.00 -8.84
CA ILE A 149 2.41 -1.06 -8.74
C ILE A 149 1.13 -1.70 -8.22
N PHE A 150 0.89 -2.97 -8.54
CA PHE A 150 -0.28 -3.71 -8.08
C PHE A 150 -0.24 -3.98 -6.57
N LEU A 151 0.96 -4.06 -6.01
CA LEU A 151 1.23 -4.30 -4.59
C LEU A 151 1.26 -3.02 -3.76
N ILE A 152 1.17 -1.84 -4.39
CA ILE A 152 1.05 -0.57 -3.67
C ILE A 152 -0.32 -0.56 -2.95
N PRO A 153 -0.35 -0.40 -1.60
CA PRO A 153 -1.59 -0.22 -0.87
C PRO A 153 -2.29 1.08 -1.25
N ALA A 154 -3.58 1.21 -0.94
CA ALA A 154 -4.28 2.49 -1.09
C ALA A 154 -3.49 3.62 -0.41
N THR A 155 -3.30 4.74 -1.08
CA THR A 155 -2.69 5.92 -0.43
C THR A 155 -3.66 6.50 0.60
N ILE A 156 -3.18 7.38 1.49
CA ILE A 156 -4.04 8.08 2.46
C ILE A 156 -5.17 8.86 1.75
N PRO A 157 -4.92 9.62 0.65
CA PRO A 157 -5.99 10.21 -0.16
C PRO A 157 -7.06 9.22 -0.67
N GLU A 158 -6.69 7.96 -0.91
CA GLU A 158 -7.61 6.88 -1.33
C GLU A 158 -8.26 6.14 -0.15
N GLY A 159 -8.08 6.60 1.08
CA GLY A 159 -8.61 5.96 2.28
C GLY A 159 -7.68 4.91 2.91
N GLY A 160 -6.45 4.80 2.42
CA GLY A 160 -5.40 4.03 3.08
C GLY A 160 -4.92 4.63 4.39
N SER A 161 -4.11 3.87 5.13
CA SER A 161 -3.54 4.31 6.40
C SER A 161 -2.19 3.66 6.67
N ILE A 162 -1.40 4.29 7.53
CA ILE A 162 -0.17 3.70 8.07
C ILE A 162 -0.58 2.82 9.26
N PRO A 163 -0.24 1.52 9.27
CA PRO A 163 -0.56 0.65 10.40
C PRO A 163 0.21 1.03 11.65
N GLU A 164 -0.34 0.74 12.83
CA GLU A 164 0.28 1.08 14.11
C GLU A 164 1.61 0.34 14.35
N LEU A 165 1.77 -0.85 13.75
CA LEU A 165 2.99 -1.66 13.84
C LEU A 165 3.58 -1.87 12.45
N CYS A 166 4.92 -1.82 12.36
CA CYS A 166 5.61 -2.22 11.14
C CYS A 166 5.43 -3.71 10.85
N PRO A 167 5.63 -4.17 9.60
CA PRO A 167 5.43 -5.58 9.23
C PRO A 167 6.20 -6.57 10.11
N ARG A 168 7.41 -6.21 10.53
CA ARG A 168 8.23 -7.05 11.42
C ARG A 168 7.65 -7.15 12.82
N CYS A 169 7.31 -6.02 13.44
CA CYS A 169 6.72 -6.00 14.79
C CYS A 169 5.34 -6.65 14.80
N TYR A 170 4.55 -6.45 13.75
CA TYR A 170 3.25 -7.11 13.59
C TYR A 170 3.40 -8.63 13.45
N ALA A 171 4.35 -9.11 12.64
CA ALA A 171 4.65 -10.54 12.52
C ALA A 171 5.06 -11.15 13.87
N THR A 172 5.90 -10.47 14.65
CA THR A 172 6.27 -10.92 15.99
C THR A 172 5.05 -11.01 16.91
N ALA A 173 4.22 -9.98 16.97
CA ALA A 173 3.02 -9.96 17.80
C ALA A 173 2.02 -11.06 17.41
N LEU A 174 1.79 -11.25 16.10
CA LEU A 174 0.95 -12.33 15.59
C LEU A 174 1.51 -13.70 15.95
N ARG A 175 2.82 -13.93 15.78
CA ARG A 175 3.46 -15.21 16.09
C ARG A 175 3.30 -15.56 17.56
N THR A 176 3.59 -14.62 18.47
CA THR A 176 3.42 -14.84 19.91
C THR A 176 1.99 -15.20 20.27
N SER A 177 1.00 -14.51 19.69
CA SER A 177 -0.41 -14.83 19.89
C SER A 177 -0.80 -16.21 19.32
N ALA A 178 -0.32 -16.53 18.11
CA ALA A 178 -0.58 -17.80 17.44
C ALA A 178 0.03 -18.99 18.18
N GLU A 179 1.26 -18.86 18.70
CA GLU A 179 1.93 -19.89 19.50
C GLU A 179 1.16 -20.18 20.80
N ALA A 180 0.71 -19.14 21.51
CA ALA A 180 -0.12 -19.31 22.71
C ALA A 180 -1.44 -20.05 22.42
N ARG A 181 -2.09 -19.73 21.29
CA ARG A 181 -3.31 -20.42 20.82
C ARG A 181 -3.01 -21.86 20.39
N PHE A 182 -1.90 -22.09 19.69
CA PHE A 182 -1.44 -23.41 19.27
C PHE A 182 -1.22 -24.33 20.47
N ASP A 183 -0.55 -23.84 21.51
CA ASP A 183 -0.36 -24.59 22.75
C ASP A 183 -1.69 -24.94 23.44
N ALA A 184 -2.67 -24.02 23.41
CA ALA A 184 -4.01 -24.30 23.91
C ALA A 184 -4.72 -25.39 23.08
N CYS A 185 -4.68 -25.31 21.75
CA CYS A 185 -5.23 -26.33 20.86
C CYS A 185 -4.58 -27.70 21.07
N LYS A 186 -3.24 -27.74 21.21
CA LYS A 186 -2.47 -28.96 21.49
C LYS A 186 -2.94 -29.62 22.80
N ARG A 187 -3.11 -28.85 23.88
CA ARG A 187 -3.64 -29.37 25.15
C ARG A 187 -5.04 -29.96 24.99
N ARG A 188 -5.94 -29.25 24.30
CA ARG A 188 -7.32 -29.70 24.05
C ARG A 188 -7.37 -30.97 23.20
N PHE A 189 -6.53 -31.07 22.17
CA PHE A 189 -6.41 -32.28 21.35
C PHE A 189 -5.91 -33.47 22.16
N VAL A 190 -4.85 -33.30 22.96
CA VAL A 190 -4.33 -34.37 23.84
C VAL A 190 -5.40 -34.85 24.81
N GLN A 191 -6.18 -33.94 25.40
CA GLN A 191 -7.28 -34.29 26.31
C GLN A 191 -8.40 -35.04 25.58
N ALA A 192 -8.85 -34.56 24.43
CA ALA A 192 -9.87 -35.23 23.61
C ALA A 192 -9.43 -36.64 23.19
N ARG A 193 -8.15 -36.80 22.83
CA ARG A 193 -7.57 -38.08 22.46
C ARG A 193 -7.62 -39.08 23.62
N ARG A 194 -7.25 -38.65 24.84
CA ARG A 194 -7.34 -39.49 26.06
C ARG A 194 -8.78 -39.91 26.35
N ARG A 195 -9.74 -38.98 26.24
CA ARG A 195 -11.17 -39.26 26.43
C ARG A 195 -11.67 -40.31 25.44
N PHE A 196 -11.39 -40.14 24.15
CA PHE A 196 -11.79 -41.08 23.12
C PHE A 196 -11.25 -42.50 23.37
N PHE A 197 -9.97 -42.65 23.72
CA PHE A 197 -9.42 -43.98 24.02
C PHE A 197 -10.02 -44.62 25.28
N THR A 198 -10.57 -43.82 26.20
CA THR A 198 -11.22 -44.32 27.41
C THR A 198 -12.67 -44.73 27.12
N SER A 199 -13.45 -43.87 26.46
CA SER A 199 -14.89 -44.10 26.25
C SER A 199 -15.21 -44.89 24.99
N LYS A 200 -14.37 -44.77 23.94
CA LYS A 200 -14.60 -45.25 22.57
C LYS A 200 -15.95 -44.81 21.98
N SER A 201 -16.53 -43.73 22.50
CA SER A 201 -17.85 -43.26 22.09
C SER A 201 -17.80 -42.47 20.77
N GLN A 202 -18.88 -42.51 20.00
CA GLN A 202 -19.01 -41.72 18.78
C GLN A 202 -18.93 -40.21 19.05
N ALA A 203 -19.47 -39.76 20.19
CA ALA A 203 -19.41 -38.35 20.59
C ALA A 203 -17.96 -37.88 20.81
N ASP A 204 -17.14 -38.68 21.50
CA ASP A 204 -15.72 -38.35 21.70
C ASP A 204 -14.90 -38.49 20.41
N ALA A 205 -15.27 -39.39 19.49
CA ALA A 205 -14.65 -39.47 18.16
C ALA A 205 -14.85 -38.18 17.35
N SER A 206 -16.09 -37.68 17.30
CA SER A 206 -16.41 -36.40 16.63
C SER A 206 -15.67 -35.23 17.27
N LEU A 207 -15.61 -35.19 18.61
CA LEU A 207 -14.86 -34.15 19.34
C LEU A 207 -13.35 -34.21 19.03
N LEU A 208 -12.76 -35.41 18.98
CA LEU A 208 -11.35 -35.59 18.63
C LEU A 208 -11.05 -35.07 17.23
N MET A 209 -11.91 -35.38 16.24
CA MET A 209 -11.74 -34.88 14.87
C MET A 209 -11.85 -33.36 14.81
N HIS A 210 -12.83 -32.75 15.50
CA HIS A 210 -12.93 -31.29 15.58
C HIS A 210 -11.65 -30.66 16.17
N ARG A 211 -11.11 -31.23 17.25
CA ARG A 211 -9.86 -30.72 17.86
C ARG A 211 -8.62 -30.96 17.01
N LYS A 212 -8.61 -32.00 16.16
CA LYS A 212 -7.55 -32.22 15.18
C LYS A 212 -7.54 -31.08 14.17
N THR A 213 -8.70 -30.73 13.61
CA THR A 213 -8.84 -29.62 12.66
C THR A 213 -8.39 -28.30 13.30
N ASP A 214 -8.86 -27.98 14.51
CA ASP A 214 -8.42 -26.77 15.24
C ASP A 214 -6.90 -26.72 15.37
N PHE A 215 -6.27 -27.84 15.76
CA PHE A 215 -4.82 -27.95 15.96
C PHE A 215 -4.03 -27.80 14.66
N GLU A 216 -4.50 -28.41 13.56
CA GLU A 216 -3.81 -28.38 12.27
C GLU A 216 -3.91 -27.01 11.58
N ASN A 217 -5.01 -26.29 11.78
CA ASN A 217 -5.26 -25.03 11.06
C ASN A 217 -4.87 -23.76 11.83
N ILE A 218 -4.69 -23.82 13.16
CA ILE A 218 -4.51 -22.61 13.98
C ILE A 218 -3.35 -21.73 13.53
N MET A 219 -2.20 -22.30 13.12
CA MET A 219 -1.06 -21.50 12.66
C MET A 219 -1.31 -20.90 11.27
N LEU A 220 -2.00 -21.62 10.39
CA LEU A 220 -2.39 -21.13 9.08
C LEU A 220 -3.32 -19.92 9.22
N GLU A 221 -4.33 -20.02 10.07
CA GLU A 221 -5.36 -19.00 10.26
C GLU A 221 -4.88 -17.80 11.09
N GLU A 222 -4.17 -18.04 12.20
CA GLU A 222 -3.79 -16.98 13.15
C GLU A 222 -2.49 -16.27 12.80
N TYR A 223 -1.63 -16.89 12.01
CA TYR A 223 -0.34 -16.30 11.64
C TYR A 223 -0.23 -16.09 10.12
N TYR A 224 -0.20 -17.16 9.32
CA TYR A 224 0.15 -17.04 7.90
C TYR A 224 -0.89 -16.24 7.10
N ALA A 225 -2.19 -16.55 7.24
CA ALA A 225 -3.25 -15.84 6.53
C ALA A 225 -3.30 -14.35 6.90
N LYS A 226 -3.20 -14.04 8.21
CA LYS A 226 -3.19 -12.65 8.70
C LYS A 226 -1.96 -11.89 8.23
N MET A 227 -0.78 -12.50 8.28
CA MET A 227 0.46 -11.88 7.85
C MET A 227 0.45 -11.56 6.35
N THR A 228 0.03 -12.50 5.50
CA THR A 228 -0.09 -12.29 4.05
C THR A 228 -1.08 -11.18 3.73
N ASN A 229 -2.24 -11.15 4.40
CA ASN A 229 -3.23 -10.10 4.19
C ASN A 229 -2.69 -8.72 4.55
N THR A 230 -1.99 -8.57 5.69
CA THR A 230 -1.43 -7.29 6.11
C THR A 230 -0.32 -6.82 5.17
N TRP A 231 0.55 -7.73 4.70
CA TRP A 231 1.62 -7.35 3.77
C TRP A 231 1.11 -6.76 2.45
N LEU A 232 -0.05 -7.25 1.96
CA LEU A 232 -0.65 -6.78 0.71
C LEU A 232 -1.44 -5.47 0.84
N ASN A 233 -1.90 -5.13 2.04
CA ASN A 233 -2.90 -4.07 2.23
C ASN A 233 -2.41 -2.88 3.08
N CYS A 234 -1.18 -2.93 3.61
CA CYS A 234 -0.68 -1.89 4.52
C CYS A 234 0.69 -1.35 4.08
N TRP A 235 0.89 -0.06 4.36
CA TRP A 235 2.15 0.63 4.12
C TRP A 235 3.27 0.10 5.01
#